data_AF-A0A947DGM7-F1
#
_entry.id   AF-A0A947DGM7-F1
#
_cell.length_a   1.000
_cell.length_b   1.000
_cell.length_c   1.000
_cell.angle_alpha   90.00
_cell.angle_beta   90.00
_cell.angle_gamma   90.00
#
_symmetry.space_group_name_H-M   'P 1'
#
loop_
_entity.id
_entity.type
_entity.pdbx_description
1 polymer ?
#
loop_
_entity_poly.entity_id
_entity_poly.type
_entity_poly.pdbx_seq_one_letter_code
_entity_poly.pdbx_strand_id
1 'polypeptide(L)'
;MALNQQKKGNLIKLTIESTSSLLLQYLFVLIVIAGTFIAFQGTPGKLVLFFVISICSITVSFLEGRRFSLWHQENPKQFFNVSNFYLLLEAFSYLVSNHIVAPTDSCTRILVSKGVQLSKIKRIFNWANTNFIRPLSKYDNSFRQHHGLQDKFIVLYSGNIARTQGVRIIIHAANTLRDIPDIEFVIVGEERQLGDLDNLRRELGVENVTLLPFVRREELPTMLAAADVSLIIQKASVVGFNMPSKTMLLMASGRPIVASVPGDGAEAQAVQDSMGGIVVEPEKPNALARAILKLYNDPISLEQLGKNGRMYAISNYSFEQALEDYESLLSSLTVSPHITVAALQPKDTSIKSSQ
;
A
#
# COMPACT_ATOMS: atom_id res chain seq x y z
N MET A 1 -4.49 7.03 30.97
CA MET A 1 -5.58 6.12 30.56
C MET A 1 -5.32 4.80 31.26
N ALA A 2 -6.19 4.38 32.17
CA ALA A 2 -6.07 3.08 32.83
C ALA A 2 -7.11 2.14 32.22
N LEU A 3 -6.66 1.01 31.67
CA LEU A 3 -7.54 -0.02 31.14
C LEU A 3 -7.58 -1.16 32.15
N ASN A 4 -8.69 -1.29 32.87
CA ASN A 4 -8.89 -2.41 33.79
C ASN A 4 -9.82 -3.42 33.14
N GLN A 5 -9.33 -4.64 32.98
CA GLN A 5 -10.08 -5.77 32.45
C GLN A 5 -10.43 -6.72 33.60
N GLN A 6 -11.71 -7.06 33.72
CA GLN A 6 -12.18 -8.11 34.62
C GLN A 6 -13.03 -9.11 33.84
N LYS A 7 -12.72 -10.40 34.00
CA LYS A 7 -13.46 -11.51 33.37
C LYS A 7 -14.24 -12.26 34.44
N LYS A 8 -15.53 -12.50 34.22
CA LYS A 8 -16.39 -13.30 35.11
C LYS A 8 -17.29 -14.19 34.26
N GLY A 9 -16.96 -15.48 34.16
CA GLY A 9 -17.64 -16.39 33.23
C GLY A 9 -17.39 -16.00 31.76
N ASN A 10 -18.44 -16.02 30.92
CA ASN A 10 -18.40 -15.62 29.50
C ASN A 10 -18.55 -14.10 29.29
N LEU A 11 -18.38 -13.30 30.35
CA LEU A 11 -18.52 -11.85 30.32
C LEU A 11 -17.15 -11.19 30.51
N ILE A 12 -16.86 -10.23 29.64
CA ILE A 12 -15.69 -9.35 29.73
C ILE A 12 -16.19 -7.95 30.07
N LYS A 13 -15.66 -7.38 31.16
CA LYS A 13 -15.89 -5.99 31.55
C LYS A 13 -14.68 -5.15 31.14
N LEU A 14 -14.91 -4.20 30.26
CA LEU A 14 -13.93 -3.15 29.93
C LEU A 14 -14.34 -1.86 30.62
N THR A 15 -13.47 -1.36 31.50
CA THR A 15 -13.68 -0.07 32.17
C THR A 15 -12.62 0.90 31.68
N ILE A 16 -13.06 1.99 31.06
CA ILE A 16 -12.18 3.06 30.57
C ILE A 16 -12.45 4.31 31.38
N GLU A 17 -11.40 4.84 32.00
CA GLU A 17 -11.41 6.13 32.69
C GLU A 17 -10.69 7.18 31.83
N SER A 18 -11.44 8.22 31.44
CA SER A 18 -10.91 9.37 30.71
C SER A 18 -11.13 10.64 31.52
N THR A 19 -10.09 11.49 31.59
CA THR A 19 -10.19 12.84 32.14
C THR A 19 -10.73 13.86 31.13
N SER A 20 -10.83 13.48 29.85
CA SER A 20 -11.28 14.33 28.73
C SER A 20 -12.62 13.85 28.17
N SER A 21 -13.60 14.76 28.10
CA SER A 21 -14.93 14.53 27.52
C SER A 21 -14.92 14.38 25.99
N LEU A 22 -13.94 15.00 25.31
CA LEU A 22 -13.76 14.88 23.86
C LEU A 22 -13.44 13.43 23.46
N LEU A 23 -12.58 12.76 24.23
CA LEU A 23 -12.14 11.40 23.94
C LEU A 23 -13.29 10.38 24.08
N LEU A 24 -14.22 10.64 25.02
CA LEU A 24 -15.47 9.90 25.15
C LEU A 24 -16.39 10.13 23.94
N GLN A 25 -16.52 11.35 23.42
CA GLN A 25 -17.31 11.64 22.22
C GLN A 25 -16.79 10.87 21.00
N TYR A 26 -15.49 10.81 20.76
CA TYR A 26 -14.93 10.05 19.63
C TYR A 26 -15.10 8.53 19.80
N LEU A 27 -14.97 8.02 21.02
CA LEU A 27 -15.21 6.59 21.31
C LEU A 27 -16.69 6.23 21.06
N PHE A 28 -17.62 7.13 21.41
CA PHE A 28 -19.06 7.00 21.15
C PHE A 28 -19.39 7.02 19.66
N VAL A 29 -18.75 7.88 18.86
CA VAL A 29 -18.92 7.92 17.39
C VAL A 29 -18.49 6.59 16.75
N LEU A 30 -17.42 5.98 17.26
CA LEU A 30 -16.95 4.67 16.78
C LEU A 30 -17.99 3.55 17.02
N ILE A 31 -18.75 3.63 18.12
CA ILE A 31 -19.81 2.66 18.46
C ILE A 31 -21.06 2.88 17.58
N VAL A 32 -21.37 4.12 17.19
CA VAL A 32 -22.49 4.44 16.28
C VAL A 32 -22.23 3.90 14.86
N ILE A 33 -20.96 3.85 14.43
CA ILE A 33 -20.58 3.32 13.10
C ILE A 33 -20.71 1.78 13.03
N ALA A 34 -20.79 1.08 14.15
CA ALA A 34 -21.05 -0.36 14.23
C ALA A 34 -22.56 -0.74 14.16
N GLY A 35 -23.34 0.00 13.36
CA GLY A 35 -24.70 -0.39 12.97
C GLY A 35 -25.81 -0.16 14.02
N THR A 36 -25.62 0.75 14.98
CA THR A 36 -26.66 1.10 15.96
C THR A 36 -27.13 2.54 15.76
N PHE A 37 -28.38 2.74 15.34
CA PHE A 37 -29.00 4.07 15.30
C PHE A 37 -29.50 4.46 16.69
N ILE A 38 -29.07 5.62 17.19
CA ILE A 38 -29.71 6.31 18.31
C ILE A 38 -30.04 7.71 17.84
N ALA A 39 -31.34 8.06 17.81
CA ALA A 39 -31.80 9.42 17.58
C ALA A 39 -31.94 10.15 18.93
N PHE A 40 -31.61 11.43 19.00
CA PHE A 40 -31.92 12.28 20.16
C PHE A 40 -32.73 13.51 19.76
N GLN A 41 -33.79 13.78 20.53
CA GLN A 41 -34.35 15.11 20.76
C GLN A 41 -34.25 15.37 22.27
N GLY A 42 -33.53 16.42 22.67
CA GLY A 42 -33.17 16.67 24.06
C GLY A 42 -34.09 17.64 24.80
N THR A 43 -34.28 17.40 26.10
CA THR A 43 -34.39 18.47 27.13
C THR A 43 -33.55 18.09 28.35
N PRO A 44 -33.07 19.07 29.15
CA PRO A 44 -32.09 18.81 30.20
C PRO A 44 -32.74 18.16 31.42
N GLY A 45 -32.14 17.08 31.93
CA GLY A 45 -32.34 16.63 33.32
C GLY A 45 -33.18 15.37 33.57
N LYS A 46 -33.65 14.63 32.55
CA LYS A 46 -34.25 13.30 32.77
C LYS A 46 -33.67 12.25 31.80
N LEU A 47 -33.14 11.18 32.38
CA LEU A 47 -32.63 9.99 31.71
C LEU A 47 -33.82 9.18 31.17
N VAL A 48 -33.82 8.80 29.90
CA VAL A 48 -34.74 7.79 29.34
C VAL A 48 -33.88 6.66 28.79
N LEU A 49 -34.10 5.46 29.32
CA LEU A 49 -33.44 4.22 28.90
C LEU A 49 -34.13 3.70 27.63
N PHE A 50 -33.35 3.28 26.62
CA PHE A 50 -33.88 2.50 25.49
C PHE A 50 -33.14 1.16 25.38
N PHE A 51 -33.90 0.09 25.22
CA PHE A 51 -33.40 -1.22 24.80
C PHE A 51 -33.38 -1.27 23.28
N VAL A 52 -32.24 -1.61 22.69
CA VAL A 52 -32.18 -2.02 21.28
C VAL A 52 -31.95 -3.52 21.25
N ILE A 53 -32.96 -4.26 20.81
CA ILE A 53 -32.82 -5.66 20.41
C ILE A 53 -32.32 -5.64 18.97
N SER A 54 -31.04 -5.88 18.76
CA SER A 54 -30.50 -6.24 17.45
C SER A 54 -29.83 -7.60 17.58
N ILE A 55 -30.62 -8.63 17.28
CA ILE A 55 -30.42 -10.09 17.06
C ILE A 55 -29.21 -10.86 17.65
N CYS A 56 -28.06 -10.28 18.00
CA CYS A 56 -26.93 -11.03 18.57
C CYS A 56 -26.19 -10.19 19.62
N SER A 57 -26.32 -10.59 20.89
CA SER A 57 -25.66 -10.05 22.11
C SER A 57 -26.32 -8.84 22.77
N ILE A 58 -26.67 -9.00 24.05
CA ILE A 58 -27.09 -7.90 24.92
C ILE A 58 -25.83 -7.17 25.38
N THR A 59 -25.67 -5.94 24.93
CA THR A 59 -24.64 -5.04 25.43
C THR A 59 -25.30 -4.07 26.41
N VAL A 60 -24.93 -4.14 27.68
CA VAL A 60 -25.41 -3.19 28.69
C VAL A 60 -24.30 -2.19 28.96
N SER A 61 -24.58 -0.92 28.65
CA SER A 61 -23.66 0.19 28.88
C SER A 61 -24.23 1.09 29.96
N PHE A 62 -23.42 1.40 30.96
CA PHE A 62 -23.77 2.37 32.00
C PHE A 62 -22.83 3.57 31.90
N LEU A 63 -23.42 4.77 31.97
CA LEU A 63 -22.69 6.01 32.07
C LEU A 63 -23.00 6.65 33.42
N GLU A 64 -22.03 6.60 34.34
CA GLU A 64 -22.09 7.31 35.62
C GLU A 64 -20.95 8.33 35.66
N GLY A 65 -21.27 9.61 35.43
CA GLY A 65 -20.27 10.68 35.38
C GLY A 65 -19.24 10.48 34.25
N ARG A 66 -17.96 10.33 34.58
CA ARG A 66 -16.82 10.18 33.63
C ARG A 66 -16.38 8.73 33.38
N ARG A 67 -17.12 7.74 33.88
CA ARG A 67 -16.79 6.32 33.76
C ARG A 67 -17.70 5.62 32.76
N PHE A 68 -17.09 4.88 31.83
CA PHE A 68 -17.79 4.03 30.88
C PHE A 68 -17.48 2.56 31.18
N SER A 69 -18.52 1.75 31.37
CA SER A 69 -18.40 0.30 31.57
C SER A 69 -19.23 -0.45 30.54
N LEU A 70 -18.57 -1.32 29.77
CA LEU A 70 -19.19 -2.18 28.77
C LEU A 70 -19.21 -3.64 29.27
N TRP A 71 -20.37 -4.27 29.24
CA TRP A 71 -20.52 -5.72 29.46
C TRP A 71 -20.94 -6.41 28.17
N HIS A 72 -20.13 -7.36 27.70
CA HIS A 72 -20.38 -8.16 26.51
C HIS A 72 -20.43 -9.66 26.86
N GLN A 73 -21.48 -10.36 26.43
CA GLN A 73 -21.62 -11.82 26.58
C GLN A 73 -21.12 -12.53 25.31
N GLU A 74 -20.03 -13.30 25.43
CA GLU A 74 -19.53 -14.11 24.31
C GLU A 74 -20.47 -15.30 24.05
N ASN A 75 -20.98 -15.39 22.82
CA ASN A 75 -21.80 -16.52 22.37
C ASN A 75 -20.99 -17.36 21.36
N PRO A 76 -20.53 -18.58 21.72
CA PRO A 76 -19.54 -19.33 20.94
C PRO A 76 -20.05 -19.96 19.64
N LYS A 77 -21.33 -19.79 19.28
CA LYS A 77 -21.97 -20.43 18.11
C LYS A 77 -22.32 -19.50 16.95
N GLN A 78 -22.00 -18.20 17.04
CA GLN A 78 -22.19 -17.27 15.94
C GLN A 78 -20.87 -16.56 15.66
N PHE A 79 -20.09 -17.14 14.76
CA PHE A 79 -19.04 -16.40 14.05
C PHE A 79 -19.72 -15.27 13.27
N PHE A 80 -19.80 -14.09 13.85
CA PHE A 80 -19.90 -12.87 13.05
C PHE A 80 -18.71 -12.92 12.10
N ASN A 81 -18.97 -13.11 10.81
CA ASN A 81 -17.92 -13.29 9.83
C ASN A 81 -17.14 -11.97 9.74
N VAL A 82 -15.97 -11.91 10.38
CA VAL A 82 -15.16 -10.68 10.50
C VAL A 82 -14.91 -10.06 9.12
N SER A 83 -14.85 -10.88 8.07
CA SER A 83 -14.81 -10.45 6.68
C SER A 83 -15.97 -9.55 6.26
N ASN A 84 -17.20 -9.85 6.67
CA ASN A 84 -18.38 -9.03 6.33
C ASN A 84 -18.32 -7.66 7.03
N PHE A 85 -17.77 -7.60 8.24
CA PHE A 85 -17.57 -6.34 8.95
C PHE A 85 -16.55 -5.45 8.22
N TYR A 86 -15.43 -6.00 7.75
CA TYR A 86 -14.46 -5.24 6.95
C TYR A 86 -15.04 -4.73 5.64
N LEU A 87 -15.88 -5.53 4.96
CA LEU A 87 -16.56 -5.11 3.73
C LEU A 87 -17.55 -3.96 3.98
N LEU A 88 -18.28 -3.99 5.11
CA LEU A 88 -19.18 -2.91 5.50
C LEU A 88 -18.41 -1.63 5.84
N LEU A 89 -17.31 -1.73 6.58
CA LEU A 89 -16.45 -0.59 6.87
C LEU A 89 -15.85 0.01 5.59
N GLU A 90 -15.37 -0.83 4.68
CA GLU A 90 -14.84 -0.41 3.39
C GLU A 90 -15.91 0.34 2.56
N ALA A 91 -17.11 -0.23 2.43
CA ALA A 91 -18.22 0.40 1.71
C ALA A 91 -18.66 1.72 2.36
N PHE A 92 -18.72 1.76 3.70
CA PHE A 92 -19.02 2.97 4.45
C PHE A 92 -17.98 4.06 4.18
N SER A 93 -16.69 3.72 4.22
CA SER A 93 -15.60 4.66 3.89
C SER A 93 -15.79 5.26 2.50
N TYR A 94 -16.13 4.44 1.49
CA TYR A 94 -16.36 4.95 0.13
C TYR A 94 -17.58 5.89 0.03
N LEU A 95 -18.63 5.59 0.78
CA LEU A 95 -19.85 6.38 0.77
C LEU A 95 -19.63 7.77 1.36
N VAL A 96 -18.95 7.85 2.52
CA VAL A 96 -18.78 9.10 3.28
C VAL A 96 -17.65 9.98 2.77
N SER A 97 -16.66 9.42 2.07
CA SER A 97 -15.57 10.21 1.48
C SER A 97 -16.07 11.16 0.38
N ASN A 98 -15.61 12.42 0.42
CA ASN A 98 -15.79 13.38 -0.69
C ASN A 98 -15.00 12.94 -1.93
N HIS A 99 -13.73 12.56 -1.72
CA HIS A 99 -12.87 11.98 -2.74
C HIS A 99 -12.08 10.79 -2.16
N ILE A 100 -11.67 9.89 -3.05
CA ILE A 100 -10.86 8.71 -2.76
C ILE A 100 -9.64 8.77 -3.66
N VAL A 101 -8.45 8.73 -3.06
CA VAL A 101 -7.20 8.70 -3.81
C VAL A 101 -6.86 7.27 -4.19
N ALA A 102 -6.69 7.02 -5.49
CA ALA A 102 -6.31 5.72 -6.03
C ALA A 102 -4.85 5.77 -6.54
N PRO A 103 -3.94 4.94 -5.99
CA PRO A 103 -2.52 5.00 -6.34
C PRO A 103 -2.16 4.29 -7.65
N THR A 104 -3.10 3.59 -8.27
CA THR A 104 -2.91 2.89 -9.55
C THR A 104 -4.21 2.85 -10.35
N ASP A 105 -4.11 2.57 -11.65
CA ASP A 105 -5.29 2.33 -12.50
C ASP A 105 -6.06 1.09 -12.09
N SER A 106 -5.37 0.05 -11.64
CA SER A 106 -6.01 -1.14 -11.09
C SER A 106 -6.84 -0.81 -9.85
N CYS A 107 -6.35 0.04 -8.94
CA CYS A 107 -7.16 0.52 -7.80
C CYS A 107 -8.40 1.29 -8.26
N THR A 108 -8.26 2.15 -9.27
CA THR A 108 -9.39 2.90 -9.85
C THR A 108 -10.46 1.94 -10.40
N ARG A 109 -10.05 0.95 -11.22
CA ARG A 109 -10.97 -0.07 -11.77
C ARG A 109 -11.67 -0.86 -10.68
N ILE A 110 -10.96 -1.24 -9.61
CA ILE A 110 -11.53 -1.97 -8.48
C ILE A 110 -12.57 -1.11 -7.76
N LEU A 111 -12.26 0.16 -7.45
CA LEU A 111 -13.21 1.07 -6.81
C LEU A 111 -14.47 1.26 -7.65
N VAL A 112 -14.33 1.46 -8.97
CA VAL A 112 -15.47 1.55 -9.90
C VAL A 112 -16.28 0.25 -9.89
N SER A 113 -15.64 -0.92 -9.93
CA SER A 113 -16.33 -2.22 -9.86
C SER A 113 -17.10 -2.44 -8.55
N LYS A 114 -16.67 -1.77 -7.46
CA LYS A 114 -17.34 -1.75 -6.15
C LYS A 114 -18.45 -0.69 -6.06
N GLY A 115 -18.76 0.02 -7.16
CA GLY A 115 -19.83 1.01 -7.22
C GLY A 115 -19.42 2.43 -6.82
N VAL A 116 -18.13 2.71 -6.66
CA VAL A 116 -17.66 4.08 -6.42
C VAL A 116 -17.77 4.89 -7.71
N GLN A 117 -18.41 6.05 -7.64
CA GLN A 117 -18.53 6.96 -8.78
C GLN A 117 -17.15 7.47 -9.20
N LEU A 118 -16.86 7.46 -10.50
CA LEU A 118 -15.57 7.89 -11.04
C LEU A 118 -15.21 9.33 -10.66
N SER A 119 -16.21 10.21 -10.55
CA SER A 119 -16.04 11.61 -10.09
C SER A 119 -15.49 11.73 -8.67
N LYS A 120 -15.67 10.72 -7.81
CA LYS A 120 -15.08 10.69 -6.47
C LYS A 120 -13.64 10.19 -6.47
N ILE A 121 -13.17 9.57 -7.55
CA ILE A 121 -11.85 8.92 -7.58
C ILE A 121 -10.85 9.89 -8.20
N LYS A 122 -9.87 10.33 -7.42
CA LYS A 122 -8.70 11.05 -7.93
C LYS A 122 -7.52 10.09 -7.98
N ARG A 123 -6.95 9.91 -9.17
CA ARG A 123 -5.72 9.12 -9.31
C ARG A 123 -4.54 9.98 -8.90
N ILE A 124 -3.81 9.58 -7.87
CA ILE A 124 -2.54 10.18 -7.46
C ILE A 124 -1.59 9.04 -7.13
N PHE A 125 -0.57 8.86 -7.94
CA PHE A 125 0.38 7.76 -7.78
C PHE A 125 1.24 7.95 -6.53
N ASN A 126 1.75 6.84 -6.00
CA ASN A 126 2.89 6.92 -5.08
C ASN A 126 4.10 7.50 -5.83
N TRP A 127 5.02 8.13 -5.10
CA TRP A 127 6.11 8.90 -5.69
C TRP A 127 7.50 8.46 -5.20
N ALA A 128 8.51 8.85 -5.97
CA ALA A 128 9.91 8.86 -5.62
C ALA A 128 10.42 10.30 -5.58
N ASN A 129 11.38 10.57 -4.69
CA ASN A 129 12.18 11.78 -4.81
C ASN A 129 13.17 11.58 -5.97
N THR A 130 12.79 12.04 -7.17
CA THR A 130 13.56 11.89 -8.42
C THR A 130 14.80 12.77 -8.47
N ASN A 131 14.95 13.71 -7.53
CA ASN A 131 16.16 14.52 -7.36
C ASN A 131 17.21 13.78 -6.51
N PHE A 132 16.75 13.01 -5.52
CA PHE A 132 17.57 12.15 -4.66
C PHE A 132 17.97 10.85 -5.36
N ILE A 133 17.00 10.11 -5.92
CA ILE A 133 17.27 8.96 -6.79
C ILE A 133 17.28 9.46 -8.24
N ARG A 134 18.47 9.47 -8.83
CA ARG A 134 18.70 9.95 -10.19
C ARG A 134 19.73 9.09 -10.91
N PRO A 135 19.81 9.14 -12.25
CA PRO A 135 20.87 8.48 -12.98
C PRO A 135 22.24 8.98 -12.50
N LEU A 136 23.08 8.05 -12.08
CA LEU A 136 24.50 8.30 -11.79
C LEU A 136 25.35 7.36 -12.65
N SER A 137 26.63 7.69 -12.79
CA SER A 137 27.58 6.81 -13.48
C SER A 137 27.69 5.47 -12.76
N LYS A 138 27.75 4.39 -13.54
CA LYS A 138 28.10 3.06 -13.01
C LYS A 138 29.62 2.83 -13.00
N TYR A 139 30.39 3.56 -13.81
CA TYR A 139 31.83 3.32 -13.97
C TYR A 139 32.65 3.85 -12.78
N ASP A 140 32.27 5.01 -12.25
CA ASP A 140 32.84 5.56 -11.02
C ASP A 140 31.81 5.47 -9.89
N ASN A 141 31.57 4.24 -9.45
CA ASN A 141 30.52 3.92 -8.49
C ASN A 141 31.11 3.22 -7.26
N SER A 142 31.03 3.85 -6.10
CA SER A 142 31.63 3.34 -4.87
C SER A 142 31.02 2.01 -4.40
N PHE A 143 29.73 1.76 -4.69
CA PHE A 143 29.11 0.47 -4.37
C PHE A 143 29.75 -0.66 -5.20
N ARG A 144 30.03 -0.44 -6.49
CA ARG A 144 30.75 -1.41 -7.31
C ARG A 144 32.17 -1.66 -6.81
N GLN A 145 32.89 -0.59 -6.47
CA GLN A 145 34.27 -0.69 -5.99
C GLN A 145 34.35 -1.46 -4.66
N HIS A 146 33.45 -1.15 -3.73
CA HIS A 146 33.42 -1.76 -2.40
C HIS A 146 33.13 -3.27 -2.44
N HIS A 147 32.36 -3.72 -3.43
CA HIS A 147 31.95 -5.12 -3.57
C HIS A 147 32.67 -5.90 -4.68
N GLY A 148 33.67 -5.30 -5.36
CA GLY A 148 34.42 -5.99 -6.42
C GLY A 148 33.63 -6.23 -7.71
N LEU A 149 32.71 -5.32 -8.06
CA LEU A 149 31.75 -5.47 -9.15
C LEU A 149 32.03 -4.55 -10.37
N GLN A 150 33.25 -4.02 -10.48
CA GLN A 150 33.61 -3.01 -11.48
C GLN A 150 33.42 -3.52 -12.91
N ASP A 151 33.86 -4.74 -13.19
CA ASP A 151 33.86 -5.35 -14.53
C ASP A 151 32.64 -6.24 -14.80
N LYS A 152 31.62 -6.18 -13.95
CA LYS A 152 30.42 -7.04 -14.03
C LYS A 152 29.24 -6.35 -14.68
N PHE A 153 28.41 -7.12 -15.36
CA PHE A 153 27.04 -6.77 -15.68
C PHE A 153 26.15 -7.10 -14.48
N ILE A 154 25.67 -6.08 -13.78
CA ILE A 154 24.98 -6.23 -12.50
C ILE A 154 23.48 -6.34 -12.71
N VAL A 155 22.92 -7.47 -12.31
CA VAL A 155 21.47 -7.70 -12.21
C VAL A 155 21.06 -7.52 -10.74
N LEU A 156 20.45 -6.39 -10.42
CA LEU A 156 20.15 -6.00 -9.04
C LEU A 156 18.72 -6.34 -8.64
N TYR A 157 18.55 -7.09 -7.55
CA TYR A 157 17.33 -7.08 -6.75
C TYR A 157 17.61 -6.36 -5.44
N SER A 158 16.80 -5.36 -5.09
CA SER A 158 16.87 -4.72 -3.78
C SER A 158 15.48 -4.60 -3.15
N GLY A 159 15.37 -4.93 -1.86
CA GLY A 159 14.17 -4.72 -1.05
C GLY A 159 13.74 -5.95 -0.26
N ASN A 160 12.52 -5.90 0.25
CA ASN A 160 11.98 -6.97 1.09
C ASN A 160 11.91 -8.31 0.35
N ILE A 161 12.30 -9.40 1.02
CA ILE A 161 12.21 -10.78 0.53
C ILE A 161 10.99 -11.44 1.20
N ALA A 162 9.81 -10.96 0.82
CA ALA A 162 8.55 -11.45 1.37
C ALA A 162 8.04 -12.69 0.62
N ARG A 163 7.10 -13.43 1.24
CA ARG A 163 6.47 -14.64 0.66
C ARG A 163 5.81 -14.39 -0.70
N THR A 164 5.37 -13.16 -0.97
CA THR A 164 4.71 -12.72 -2.20
C THR A 164 5.68 -12.44 -3.35
N GLN A 165 6.98 -12.30 -3.09
CA GLN A 165 7.95 -11.87 -4.11
C GLN A 165 8.59 -13.03 -4.87
N GLY A 166 8.64 -14.25 -4.32
CA GLY A 166 9.17 -15.40 -5.07
C GLY A 166 10.66 -15.29 -5.46
N VAL A 167 11.46 -14.57 -4.68
CA VAL A 167 12.87 -14.20 -4.97
C VAL A 167 13.78 -15.40 -5.30
N ARG A 168 13.44 -16.62 -4.86
CA ARG A 168 14.17 -17.86 -5.20
C ARG A 168 14.39 -18.06 -6.71
N ILE A 169 13.49 -17.55 -7.56
CA ILE A 169 13.65 -17.68 -9.01
C ILE A 169 14.90 -16.96 -9.53
N ILE A 170 15.41 -15.97 -8.81
CA ILE A 170 16.64 -15.25 -9.18
C ILE A 170 17.83 -16.20 -9.13
N ILE A 171 17.93 -17.06 -8.11
CA ILE A 171 19.00 -18.06 -8.00
C ILE A 171 18.93 -19.06 -9.15
N HIS A 172 17.73 -19.50 -9.52
CA HIS A 172 17.55 -20.40 -10.67
C HIS A 172 17.91 -19.72 -11.99
N ALA A 173 17.55 -18.44 -12.19
CA ALA A 173 17.95 -17.68 -13.38
C ALA A 173 19.48 -17.46 -13.43
N ALA A 174 20.11 -17.21 -12.27
CA ALA A 174 21.56 -17.12 -12.15
C ALA A 174 22.25 -18.43 -12.53
N ASN A 175 21.72 -19.58 -12.07
CA ASN A 175 22.20 -20.90 -12.48
C ASN A 175 22.11 -21.09 -14.01
N THR A 176 21.02 -20.65 -14.65
CA THR A 176 20.87 -20.73 -16.11
C THR A 176 21.92 -19.91 -16.86
N LEU A 177 22.40 -18.80 -16.27
CA LEU A 177 23.38 -17.90 -16.87
C LEU A 177 24.80 -18.07 -16.30
N ARG A 178 25.05 -19.13 -15.53
CA ARG A 178 26.31 -19.32 -14.79
C ARG A 178 27.56 -19.40 -15.66
N ASP A 179 27.40 -19.81 -16.92
CA ASP A 179 28.51 -19.96 -17.88
C ASP A 179 28.90 -18.62 -18.53
N ILE A 180 28.24 -17.51 -18.16
CA ILE A 180 28.56 -16.15 -18.58
C ILE A 180 29.18 -15.41 -17.39
N PRO A 181 30.52 -15.41 -17.26
CA PRO A 181 31.21 -14.95 -16.05
C PRO A 181 31.05 -13.45 -15.78
N ASP A 182 30.64 -12.68 -16.77
CA ASP A 182 30.45 -11.23 -16.63
C ASP A 182 29.14 -10.87 -15.92
N ILE A 183 28.13 -11.74 -15.94
CA ILE A 183 26.83 -11.46 -15.34
C ILE A 183 26.87 -11.82 -13.85
N GLU A 184 26.64 -10.82 -13.00
CA GLU A 184 26.58 -10.98 -11.55
C GLU A 184 25.20 -10.58 -11.02
N PHE A 185 24.57 -11.49 -10.29
CA PHE A 185 23.29 -11.21 -9.63
C PHE A 185 23.53 -10.69 -8.22
N VAL A 186 23.10 -9.46 -7.95
CA VAL A 186 23.25 -8.84 -6.63
C VAL A 186 21.89 -8.78 -5.97
N ILE A 187 21.74 -9.43 -4.81
CA ILE A 187 20.50 -9.44 -4.03
C ILE A 187 20.75 -8.72 -2.71
N VAL A 188 20.11 -7.56 -2.55
CA VAL A 188 20.18 -6.71 -1.37
C VAL A 188 18.91 -6.87 -0.55
N GLY A 189 19.01 -7.40 0.67
CA GLY A 189 17.84 -7.79 1.47
C GLY A 189 18.09 -7.92 2.97
N GLU A 190 17.09 -8.39 3.69
CA GLU A 190 17.19 -8.70 5.12
C GLU A 190 17.99 -10.01 5.32
N GLU A 191 18.95 -9.99 6.25
CA GLU A 191 19.95 -11.06 6.43
C GLU A 191 19.34 -12.45 6.60
N ARG A 192 18.26 -12.56 7.38
CA ARG A 192 17.60 -13.84 7.64
C ARG A 192 17.13 -14.50 6.34
N GLN A 193 16.50 -13.74 5.46
CA GLN A 193 15.95 -14.22 4.20
C GLN A 193 17.03 -14.44 3.15
N LEU A 194 18.15 -13.69 3.23
CA LEU A 194 19.34 -13.97 2.41
C LEU A 194 19.94 -15.34 2.75
N GLY A 195 19.90 -15.77 4.02
CA GLY A 195 20.36 -17.11 4.42
C GLY A 195 19.67 -18.25 3.68
N ASP A 196 18.35 -18.14 3.46
CA ASP A 196 17.59 -19.14 2.69
C ASP A 196 18.00 -19.17 1.20
N LEU A 197 18.38 -18.03 0.65
CA LEU A 197 18.88 -17.91 -0.73
C LEU A 197 20.31 -18.43 -0.85
N ASP A 198 21.16 -18.18 0.14
CA ASP A 198 22.53 -18.68 0.19
C ASP A 198 22.57 -20.21 0.26
N ASN A 199 21.66 -20.81 1.05
CA ASN A 199 21.50 -22.26 1.09
C ASN A 199 21.13 -22.84 -0.28
N LEU A 200 20.15 -22.25 -0.97
CA LEU A 200 19.76 -22.68 -2.32
C LEU A 200 20.90 -22.48 -3.33
N ARG A 201 21.62 -21.35 -3.23
CA ARG A 201 22.76 -21.03 -4.08
C ARG A 201 23.86 -22.08 -3.93
N ARG A 202 24.20 -22.47 -2.70
CA ARG A 202 25.18 -23.53 -2.40
C ARG A 202 24.71 -24.91 -2.86
N GLU A 203 23.44 -25.25 -2.63
CA GLU A 203 22.84 -26.51 -3.08
C GLU A 203 22.97 -26.70 -4.60
N LEU A 204 22.79 -25.61 -5.36
CA LEU A 204 22.87 -25.62 -6.82
C LEU A 204 24.28 -25.36 -7.38
N GLY A 205 25.26 -25.02 -6.54
CA GLY A 205 26.63 -24.68 -6.97
C GLY A 205 26.70 -23.41 -7.84
N VAL A 206 25.90 -22.39 -7.50
CA VAL A 206 25.80 -21.14 -8.26
C VAL A 206 26.75 -20.09 -7.67
N GLU A 207 27.75 -19.65 -8.42
CA GLU A 207 28.76 -18.71 -7.91
C GLU A 207 28.59 -17.26 -8.38
N ASN A 208 27.74 -17.00 -9.39
CA ASN A 208 27.47 -15.67 -9.92
C ASN A 208 26.34 -14.91 -9.17
N VAL A 209 26.30 -15.08 -7.85
CA VAL A 209 25.31 -14.42 -6.98
C VAL A 209 26.00 -13.84 -5.74
N THR A 210 25.88 -12.54 -5.58
CA THR A 210 26.33 -11.78 -4.41
C THR A 210 25.12 -11.40 -3.55
N LEU A 211 25.12 -11.83 -2.29
CA LEU A 211 24.07 -11.53 -1.30
C LEU A 211 24.56 -10.48 -0.31
N LEU A 212 23.84 -9.37 -0.18
CA LEU A 212 24.25 -8.22 0.64
C LEU A 212 23.12 -7.77 1.58
N PRO A 213 23.44 -7.35 2.81
CA PRO A 213 22.45 -6.78 3.72
C PRO A 213 21.93 -5.43 3.18
N PHE A 214 20.85 -4.93 3.77
CA PHE A 214 20.35 -3.59 3.45
C PHE A 214 21.43 -2.51 3.63
N VAL A 215 21.46 -1.59 2.67
CA VAL A 215 22.26 -0.37 2.75
C VAL A 215 21.48 0.75 3.42
N ARG A 216 22.19 1.76 3.92
CA ARG A 216 21.56 2.98 4.45
C ARG A 216 20.86 3.76 3.34
N ARG A 217 19.87 4.58 3.70
CA ARG A 217 19.06 5.33 2.73
C ARG A 217 19.92 6.20 1.82
N GLU A 218 20.97 6.81 2.36
CA GLU A 218 21.90 7.71 1.68
C GLU A 218 22.71 7.00 0.59
N GLU A 219 22.87 5.68 0.70
CA GLU A 219 23.62 4.84 -0.25
C GLU A 219 22.74 4.31 -1.38
N LEU A 220 21.40 4.43 -1.26
CA LEU A 220 20.45 3.97 -2.27
C LEU A 220 20.73 4.55 -3.67
N PRO A 221 20.99 5.87 -3.88
CA PRO A 221 21.27 6.38 -5.21
C PRO A 221 22.46 5.67 -5.86
N THR A 222 23.54 5.47 -5.10
CA THR A 222 24.76 4.82 -5.59
C THR A 222 24.55 3.34 -5.85
N MET A 223 23.90 2.61 -4.95
CA MET A 223 23.56 1.20 -5.13
C MET A 223 22.65 0.98 -6.35
N LEU A 224 21.58 1.77 -6.49
CA LEU A 224 20.67 1.64 -7.62
C LEU A 224 21.35 2.00 -8.95
N ALA A 225 22.24 3.00 -8.95
CA ALA A 225 23.04 3.34 -10.10
C ALA A 225 24.10 2.29 -10.43
N ALA A 226 24.49 1.44 -9.48
CA ALA A 226 25.42 0.35 -9.76
C ALA A 226 24.81 -0.69 -10.71
N ALA A 227 23.50 -0.89 -10.70
CA ALA A 227 22.85 -1.90 -11.54
C ALA A 227 22.99 -1.60 -13.04
N ASP A 228 23.09 -2.65 -13.86
CA ASP A 228 22.81 -2.59 -15.29
C ASP A 228 21.32 -2.86 -15.57
N VAL A 229 20.74 -3.81 -14.84
CA VAL A 229 19.32 -4.15 -14.87
C VAL A 229 18.80 -4.26 -13.44
N SER A 230 17.61 -3.71 -13.18
CA SER A 230 16.93 -3.86 -11.90
C SER A 230 15.78 -4.88 -11.98
N LEU A 231 15.60 -5.66 -10.93
CA LEU A 231 14.59 -6.72 -10.87
C LEU A 231 13.39 -6.35 -10.00
N ILE A 232 12.21 -6.68 -10.52
CA ILE A 232 10.96 -6.71 -9.76
C ILE A 232 10.38 -8.11 -9.90
N ILE A 233 10.18 -8.80 -8.77
CA ILE A 233 9.69 -10.17 -8.76
C ILE A 233 8.44 -10.22 -7.89
N GLN A 234 7.38 -10.82 -8.43
CA GLN A 234 6.14 -11.15 -7.75
C GLN A 234 5.74 -12.58 -8.10
N LYS A 235 5.03 -13.25 -7.20
CA LYS A 235 4.38 -14.53 -7.50
C LYS A 235 3.12 -14.34 -8.34
N ALA A 236 2.69 -15.40 -9.02
CA ALA A 236 1.44 -15.40 -9.78
C ALA A 236 0.21 -15.07 -8.91
N SER A 237 0.25 -15.40 -7.62
CA SER A 237 -0.85 -15.17 -6.68
C SER A 237 -0.98 -13.72 -6.17
N VAL A 238 -0.10 -12.80 -6.60
CA VAL A 238 -0.17 -11.41 -6.15
C VAL A 238 -1.37 -10.72 -6.79
N VAL A 239 -2.13 -9.98 -5.97
CA VAL A 239 -3.33 -9.29 -6.43
C VAL A 239 -2.97 -8.16 -7.40
N GLY A 240 -3.68 -8.06 -8.52
CA GLY A 240 -3.33 -7.18 -9.65
C GLY A 240 -3.28 -5.68 -9.39
N PHE A 241 -3.69 -5.18 -8.21
CA PHE A 241 -3.52 -3.76 -7.85
C PHE A 241 -2.26 -3.47 -7.03
N ASN A 242 -1.53 -4.50 -6.60
CA ASN A 242 -0.36 -4.35 -5.76
C ASN A 242 0.86 -3.95 -6.59
N MET A 243 1.19 -2.66 -6.58
CA MET A 243 2.41 -2.12 -7.19
C MET A 243 3.47 -1.88 -6.11
N PRO A 244 4.66 -2.52 -6.18
CA PRO A 244 5.74 -2.30 -5.23
C PRO A 244 6.20 -0.85 -5.20
N SER A 245 6.42 -0.28 -4.01
CA SER A 245 6.92 1.09 -3.86
C SER A 245 8.34 1.30 -4.42
N LYS A 246 9.11 0.22 -4.62
CA LYS A 246 10.44 0.29 -5.22
C LYS A 246 10.40 0.61 -6.73
N THR A 247 9.29 0.36 -7.41
CA THR A 247 9.17 0.55 -8.87
C THR A 247 9.54 1.97 -9.27
N MET A 248 9.02 2.96 -8.56
CA MET A 248 9.32 4.37 -8.80
C MET A 248 10.81 4.70 -8.62
N LEU A 249 11.46 4.11 -7.60
CA LEU A 249 12.89 4.32 -7.33
C LEU A 249 13.75 3.70 -8.43
N LEU A 250 13.39 2.51 -8.91
CA LEU A 250 14.11 1.81 -9.98
C LEU A 250 13.97 2.55 -11.32
N MET A 251 12.77 3.02 -11.66
CA MET A 251 12.59 3.87 -12.84
C MET A 251 13.36 5.19 -12.70
N ALA A 252 13.31 5.82 -11.52
CA ALA A 252 14.02 7.06 -11.25
C ALA A 252 15.55 6.92 -11.33
N SER A 253 16.14 5.75 -11.09
CA SER A 253 17.59 5.55 -11.24
C SER A 253 18.03 5.49 -12.71
N GLY A 254 17.08 5.40 -13.65
CA GLY A 254 17.35 5.30 -15.09
C GLY A 254 17.96 3.96 -15.48
N ARG A 255 17.67 2.90 -14.72
CA ARG A 255 18.06 1.54 -15.06
C ARG A 255 16.84 0.77 -15.60
N PRO A 256 17.00 0.01 -16.69
CA PRO A 256 15.92 -0.82 -17.20
C PRO A 256 15.45 -1.83 -16.16
N ILE A 257 14.15 -2.09 -16.15
CA ILE A 257 13.52 -3.06 -15.26
C ILE A 257 13.28 -4.36 -16.01
N VAL A 258 13.63 -5.50 -15.40
CA VAL A 258 13.06 -6.80 -15.79
C VAL A 258 12.10 -7.23 -14.69
N ALA A 259 10.81 -7.25 -15.02
CA ALA A 259 9.73 -7.52 -14.09
C ALA A 259 9.16 -8.93 -14.34
N SER A 260 9.38 -9.84 -13.39
CA SER A 260 8.75 -11.16 -13.34
C SER A 260 7.48 -11.06 -12.50
N VAL A 261 6.36 -10.71 -13.13
CA VAL A 261 5.11 -10.32 -12.46
C VAL A 261 3.88 -10.73 -13.27
N PRO A 262 2.68 -10.84 -12.66
CA PRO A 262 1.44 -11.07 -13.42
C PRO A 262 1.23 -10.00 -14.50
N GLY A 263 0.98 -10.44 -15.74
CA GLY A 263 0.95 -9.55 -16.92
C GLY A 263 -0.23 -8.57 -16.95
N ASP A 264 -1.29 -8.84 -16.20
CA ASP A 264 -2.47 -7.99 -16.01
C ASP A 264 -2.38 -7.14 -14.73
N GLY A 265 -1.26 -7.22 -14.00
CA GLY A 265 -1.02 -6.48 -12.77
C GLY A 265 -0.58 -5.04 -12.99
N ALA A 266 -0.78 -4.20 -11.97
CA ALA A 266 -0.39 -2.79 -11.97
C ALA A 266 1.12 -2.59 -12.24
N GLU A 267 1.95 -3.53 -11.78
CA GLU A 267 3.39 -3.50 -12.02
C GLU A 267 3.74 -3.75 -13.49
N ALA A 268 3.10 -4.75 -14.13
CA ALA A 268 3.30 -5.00 -15.56
C ALA A 268 2.88 -3.77 -16.39
N GLN A 269 1.74 -3.17 -16.05
CA GLN A 269 1.24 -1.97 -16.70
C GLN A 269 2.23 -0.81 -16.57
N ALA A 270 2.77 -0.54 -15.36
CA ALA A 270 3.73 0.53 -15.16
C ALA A 270 5.01 0.35 -16.00
N VAL A 271 5.54 -0.88 -16.09
CA VAL A 271 6.71 -1.19 -16.91
C VAL A 271 6.42 -1.02 -18.41
N GLN A 272 5.22 -1.39 -18.86
CA GLN A 272 4.79 -1.25 -20.25
C GLN A 272 4.55 0.23 -20.63
N ASP A 273 3.81 0.97 -19.81
CA ASP A 273 3.49 2.39 -20.05
C ASP A 273 4.76 3.25 -20.06
N SER A 274 5.70 2.94 -19.17
CA SER A 274 6.99 3.63 -19.15
C SER A 274 7.89 3.29 -20.33
N MET A 275 7.61 2.21 -21.07
CA MET A 275 8.53 1.61 -22.03
C MET A 275 9.94 1.42 -21.43
N GLY A 276 9.99 1.16 -20.12
CA GLY A 276 11.20 1.24 -19.29
C GLY A 276 11.80 -0.11 -18.94
N GLY A 277 11.30 -1.20 -19.54
CA GLY A 277 11.70 -2.54 -19.16
C GLY A 277 11.06 -3.66 -19.96
N ILE A 278 11.25 -4.89 -19.46
CA ILE A 278 10.69 -6.13 -20.02
C ILE A 278 9.86 -6.81 -18.93
N VAL A 279 8.62 -7.17 -19.27
CA VAL A 279 7.76 -8.00 -18.42
C VAL A 279 7.90 -9.46 -18.84
N VAL A 280 8.08 -10.35 -17.87
CA VAL A 280 8.07 -11.81 -18.04
C VAL A 280 7.08 -12.44 -17.08
N GLU A 281 6.60 -13.63 -17.45
CA GLU A 281 5.69 -14.39 -16.59
C GLU A 281 6.31 -14.68 -15.21
N PRO A 282 5.53 -14.57 -14.13
CA PRO A 282 6.00 -14.86 -12.79
C PRO A 282 6.36 -16.33 -12.64
N GLU A 283 7.31 -16.63 -11.76
CA GLU A 283 7.69 -18.01 -11.43
C GLU A 283 8.31 -18.79 -12.61
N LYS A 284 8.82 -18.09 -13.64
CA LYS A 284 9.51 -18.66 -14.81
C LYS A 284 11.00 -18.24 -14.85
N PRO A 285 11.92 -18.94 -14.15
CA PRO A 285 13.33 -18.54 -14.09
C PRO A 285 14.02 -18.51 -15.47
N ASN A 286 13.68 -19.44 -16.38
CA ASN A 286 14.23 -19.43 -17.74
C ASN A 286 13.78 -18.22 -18.56
N ALA A 287 12.56 -17.71 -18.33
CA ALA A 287 12.08 -16.50 -19.02
C ALA A 287 12.81 -15.25 -18.48
N LEU A 288 13.01 -15.18 -17.16
CA LEU A 288 13.82 -14.15 -16.51
C LEU A 288 15.26 -14.15 -17.05
N ALA A 289 15.91 -15.31 -17.10
CA ALA A 289 17.27 -15.46 -17.65
C ALA A 289 17.36 -15.00 -19.11
N ARG A 290 16.40 -15.37 -19.97
CA ARG A 290 16.38 -14.93 -21.38
C ARG A 290 16.21 -13.42 -21.51
N ALA A 291 15.37 -12.79 -20.69
CA ALA A 291 15.19 -11.34 -20.72
C ALA A 291 16.46 -10.59 -20.29
N ILE A 292 17.14 -11.07 -19.25
CA ILE A 292 18.44 -10.54 -18.80
C ILE A 292 19.48 -10.71 -19.91
N LEU A 293 19.60 -11.91 -20.48
CA LEU A 293 20.57 -12.21 -21.55
C LEU A 293 20.33 -11.35 -22.80
N LYS A 294 19.06 -11.07 -23.13
CA LYS A 294 18.71 -10.15 -24.23
C LYS A 294 19.27 -8.76 -23.97
N LEU A 295 19.09 -8.22 -22.77
CA LEU A 295 19.58 -6.89 -22.40
C LEU A 295 21.11 -6.84 -22.28
N TYR A 296 21.73 -7.91 -21.78
CA TYR A 296 23.19 -8.06 -21.74
C TYR A 296 23.81 -7.95 -23.15
N ASN A 297 23.18 -8.59 -24.14
CA ASN A 297 23.66 -8.59 -25.54
C ASN A 297 23.23 -7.36 -26.35
N ASP A 298 22.41 -6.46 -25.80
CA ASP A 298 21.88 -5.29 -26.50
C ASP A 298 22.03 -4.00 -25.65
N PRO A 299 23.25 -3.41 -25.63
CA PRO A 299 23.51 -2.19 -24.87
C PRO A 299 22.67 -0.99 -25.32
N ILE A 300 22.25 -0.95 -26.58
CA ILE A 300 21.43 0.14 -27.14
C ILE A 300 20.04 0.09 -26.52
N SER A 301 19.40 -1.08 -26.56
CA SER A 301 18.10 -1.27 -25.89
C SER A 301 18.20 -1.06 -24.38
N LEU A 302 19.28 -1.54 -23.75
CA LEU A 302 19.52 -1.34 -22.31
C LEU A 302 19.48 0.14 -21.93
N GLU A 303 20.22 0.98 -22.64
CA GLU A 303 20.28 2.42 -22.39
C GLU A 303 18.94 3.11 -22.68
N GLN A 304 18.29 2.75 -23.80
CA GLN A 304 17.02 3.36 -24.20
C GLN A 304 15.90 3.06 -23.19
N LEU A 305 15.77 1.82 -22.74
CA LEU A 305 14.78 1.42 -21.73
C LEU A 305 15.04 2.17 -20.40
N GLY A 306 16.30 2.29 -19.98
CA GLY A 306 16.66 3.07 -18.79
C GLY A 306 16.24 4.55 -18.88
N LYS A 307 16.49 5.18 -20.03
CA LYS A 307 16.07 6.58 -20.30
C LYS A 307 14.55 6.73 -20.27
N ASN A 308 13.82 5.83 -20.92
CA ASN A 308 12.36 5.84 -20.94
C ASN A 308 11.78 5.72 -19.53
N GLY A 309 12.27 4.75 -18.74
CA GLY A 309 11.87 4.59 -17.34
C GLY A 309 12.11 5.85 -16.52
N ARG A 310 13.28 6.50 -16.66
CA ARG A 310 13.57 7.76 -15.98
C ARG A 310 12.60 8.88 -16.35
N MET A 311 12.34 9.07 -17.64
CA MET A 311 11.41 10.10 -18.13
C MET A 311 10.00 9.87 -17.61
N TYR A 312 9.56 8.61 -17.58
CA TYR A 312 8.27 8.24 -17.03
C TYR A 312 8.19 8.52 -15.52
N ALA A 313 9.25 8.18 -14.75
CA ALA A 313 9.29 8.46 -13.33
C ALA A 313 9.22 9.97 -13.02
N ILE A 314 9.92 10.82 -13.77
CA ILE A 314 9.86 12.28 -13.58
C ILE A 314 8.43 12.80 -13.83
N SER A 315 7.79 12.33 -14.89
CA SER A 315 6.49 12.84 -15.34
C SER A 315 5.29 12.29 -14.55
N ASN A 316 5.39 11.07 -14.00
CA ASN A 316 4.25 10.39 -13.38
C ASN A 316 4.47 10.01 -11.91
N TYR A 317 5.72 9.88 -11.47
CA TYR A 317 6.08 9.37 -10.13
C TYR A 317 7.01 10.30 -9.35
N SER A 318 7.17 11.57 -9.75
CA SER A 318 7.96 12.53 -8.98
C SER A 318 7.18 13.01 -7.75
N PHE A 319 7.93 13.37 -6.70
CA PHE A 319 7.33 13.93 -5.50
C PHE A 319 6.64 15.25 -5.80
N GLU A 320 7.27 16.07 -6.64
CA GLU A 320 6.79 17.37 -7.07
C GLU A 320 5.43 17.26 -7.78
N GLN A 321 5.29 16.32 -8.73
CA GLN A 321 4.02 16.08 -9.41
C GLN A 321 2.92 15.58 -8.46
N ALA A 322 3.24 14.63 -7.58
CA ALA A 322 2.28 14.12 -6.61
C ALA A 322 1.82 15.22 -5.65
N LEU A 323 2.73 16.09 -5.20
CA LEU A 323 2.42 17.22 -4.33
C LEU A 323 1.46 18.19 -5.02
N GLU A 324 1.74 18.58 -6.26
CA GLU A 324 0.84 19.44 -7.05
C GLU A 324 -0.56 18.83 -7.21
N ASP A 325 -0.65 17.52 -7.46
CA ASP A 325 -1.93 16.80 -7.56
C ASP A 325 -2.71 16.80 -6.24
N TYR A 326 -2.02 16.62 -5.11
CA TYR A 326 -2.63 16.68 -3.78
C TYR A 326 -3.07 18.11 -3.43
N GLU A 327 -2.25 19.12 -3.71
CA GLU A 327 -2.60 20.52 -3.50
C GLU A 327 -3.82 20.91 -4.32
N SER A 328 -3.85 20.57 -5.61
CA SER A 328 -4.98 20.80 -6.49
C SER A 328 -6.26 20.13 -5.97
N LEU A 329 -6.16 18.87 -5.54
CA LEU A 329 -7.29 18.14 -4.96
C LEU A 329 -7.80 18.83 -3.67
N LEU A 330 -6.91 19.16 -2.74
CA LEU A 330 -7.29 19.76 -1.46
C LEU A 330 -7.85 21.18 -1.64
N SER A 331 -7.28 21.98 -2.55
CA SER A 331 -7.82 23.30 -2.89
C SER A 331 -9.21 23.20 -3.51
N SER A 332 -9.48 22.20 -4.34
CA SER A 332 -10.83 22.00 -4.91
C SER A 332 -11.89 21.70 -3.84
N LEU A 333 -11.48 21.20 -2.66
CA LEU A 333 -12.38 20.90 -1.54
C LEU A 333 -12.65 22.12 -0.66
N THR A 334 -11.74 23.10 -0.61
CA THR A 334 -11.91 24.32 0.19
C THR A 334 -12.76 25.37 -0.53
N VAL A 335 -12.79 25.33 -1.86
CA VAL A 335 -13.70 26.13 -2.67
C VAL A 335 -15.06 25.43 -2.75
N SER A 336 -15.85 25.49 -1.68
CA SER A 336 -17.28 25.15 -1.79
C SER A 336 -18.03 26.31 -2.46
N PRO A 337 -18.91 26.04 -3.45
CA PRO A 337 -20.02 26.93 -3.74
C PRO A 337 -20.82 27.12 -2.46
N HIS A 338 -21.35 28.32 -2.23
CA HIS A 338 -22.30 28.58 -1.15
C HIS A 338 -23.35 27.46 -1.09
N ILE A 339 -23.28 26.59 -0.09
CA ILE A 339 -24.42 25.79 0.31
C ILE A 339 -25.37 26.80 0.94
N THR A 340 -26.24 27.39 0.14
CA THR A 340 -27.42 28.09 0.66
C THR A 340 -28.28 27.01 1.28
N VAL A 341 -28.14 26.82 2.59
CA VAL A 341 -29.18 26.16 3.38
C VAL A 341 -30.40 27.05 3.21
N ALA A 342 -31.28 26.69 2.28
CA ALA A 342 -32.60 27.30 2.20
C ALA A 342 -33.23 27.04 3.57
N ALA A 343 -33.29 28.09 4.38
CA ALA A 343 -33.96 28.06 5.66
C ALA A 343 -35.37 27.56 5.40
N LEU A 344 -35.68 26.36 5.90
CA LEU A 344 -37.05 25.94 6.08
C LEU A 344 -37.68 26.98 7.01
N GLN A 345 -38.35 27.96 6.42
CA GLN A 345 -39.15 28.89 7.19
C GLN A 345 -40.22 28.07 7.92
N PRO A 346 -40.38 28.26 9.24
CA PRO A 346 -41.45 27.61 9.96
C PRO A 346 -42.78 28.03 9.33
N LYS A 347 -43.59 27.04 8.92
CA LYS A 347 -44.98 27.28 8.52
C LYS A 347 -45.67 27.98 9.69
N ASP A 348 -46.21 29.16 9.42
CA ASP A 348 -47.14 29.87 10.29
C ASP A 348 -48.25 28.92 10.74
N THR A 349 -48.16 28.41 11.97
CA THR A 349 -49.30 27.83 12.68
C THR A 349 -49.92 28.94 13.53
N SER A 350 -50.56 29.89 12.86
CA SER A 350 -51.57 30.73 13.51
C SER A 350 -52.84 29.89 13.69
N ILE A 351 -52.95 29.26 14.85
CA ILE A 351 -54.23 28.72 15.33
C ILE A 351 -55.10 29.95 15.63
N LYS A 352 -56.04 30.25 14.73
CA LYS A 352 -57.17 31.14 15.04
C LYS A 352 -58.03 30.44 16.08
N SER A 353 -58.07 30.97 17.30
CA SER A 353 -59.12 30.64 18.26
C SER A 353 -60.43 31.32 17.80
N SER A 354 -61.33 30.52 17.25
CA SER A 354 -62.72 30.90 17.00
C SER A 354 -63.64 30.27 18.04
N GLN A 355 -64.34 31.16 18.76
CA GLN A 355 -65.51 30.98 19.63
C GLN A 355 -65.32 30.34 21.00
#